data_AF-B5CNK8-F1
#
_entry.id   AF-B5CNK8-F1
#
_cell.length_a   1.000
_cell.length_b   1.000
_cell.length_c   1.000
_cell.angle_alpha   90.00
_cell.angle_beta   90.00
_cell.angle_gamma   90.00
#
_symmetry.space_group_name_H-M   'P 1'
#
loop_
_entity.id
_entity.type
_entity.pdbx_description
1 polymer ?
#
loop_
_entity_poly.entity_id
_entity_poly.type
_entity_poly.pdbx_seq_one_letter_code
_entity_poly.pdbx_strand_id
1 'polypeptide(L)' 'MVHTKTEGNTFTKEIGQTVYGVRYYFNEDAKETMQEKINRMLVIEVNQPEI' A
#
# COMPACT_ATOMS: atom_id res chain seq x y z
N MET A 1 2.97 -15.00 6.27
CA MET A 1 4.26 -14.30 6.15
C MET A 1 4.00 -13.07 5.30
N VAL A 2 4.37 -11.86 5.76
CA VAL A 2 4.13 -10.63 5.00
C VAL A 2 5.47 -10.20 4.41
N HIS A 3 5.53 -10.10 3.09
CA HIS A 3 6.71 -9.62 2.37
C HIS A 3 6.43 -8.21 1.86
N THR A 4 7.32 -7.27 2.18
CA THR A 4 7.26 -5.89 1.73
C THR A 4 8.51 -5.56 0.94
N LYS A 5 8.34 -4.87 -0.20
CA LYS A 5 9.44 -4.39 -1.03
C LYS A 5 9.08 -3.03 -1.59
N THR A 6 10.07 -2.13 -1.63
CA THR A 6 9.92 -0.79 -2.21
C THR A 6 10.87 -0.67 -3.39
N GLU A 7 10.34 -0.30 -4.56
CA GLU A 7 11.13 -0.02 -5.76
C GLU A 7 10.65 1.29 -6.39
N GLY A 8 11.57 2.25 -6.52
CA GLY A 8 11.23 3.59 -7.00
C GLY A 8 10.12 4.23 -6.17
N ASN A 9 9.02 4.60 -6.84
CA ASN A 9 7.84 5.20 -6.24
C ASN A 9 6.69 4.21 -6.03
N THR A 10 6.99 2.92 -5.96
CA THR A 10 6.01 1.84 -5.79
C THR A 10 6.33 1.03 -4.54
N PHE A 11 5.34 0.90 -3.65
CA PHE A 11 5.38 -0.02 -2.53
C PHE A 11 4.59 -1.27 -2.87
N THR A 12 5.18 -2.44 -2.64
CA THR A 12 4.53 -3.72 -2.90
C THR A 12 4.39 -4.51 -1.60
N LYS A 13 3.21 -5.05 -1.36
CA LYS A 13 2.92 -5.93 -0.22
C LYS A 13 2.21 -7.18 -0.68
N GLU A 14 2.75 -8.32 -0.30
CA GLU A 14 2.14 -9.62 -0.54
C GLU A 14 1.32 -10.04 0.70
N ILE A 15 0.04 -10.35 0.47
CA ILE A 15 -0.90 -10.83 1.48
C ILE A 15 -1.60 -12.07 0.92
N GLY A 16 -1.33 -13.24 1.50
CA GLY A 16 -1.83 -14.50 0.95
C GLY A 16 -1.19 -14.80 -0.41
N GLN A 17 -2.02 -15.04 -1.43
CA GLN A 17 -1.57 -15.23 -2.82
C GLN A 17 -1.68 -13.95 -3.66
N THR A 18 -2.08 -12.83 -3.05
CA THR A 18 -2.34 -11.57 -3.75
C THR A 18 -1.22 -10.57 -3.47
N VAL A 19 -0.73 -9.95 -4.54
CA VAL A 19 0.28 -8.89 -4.48
C VAL A 19 -0.40 -7.54 -4.69
N TYR A 20 -0.32 -6.67 -3.69
CA TYR A 20 -0.85 -5.31 -3.74
C TYR A 20 0.28 -4.33 -4.05
N GLY A 21 0.12 -3.55 -5.11
CA GLY A 21 1.04 -2.50 -5.51
C GLY A 21 0.44 -1.11 -5.28
N VAL A 22 1.14 -0.28 -4.52
CA VAL A 22 0.77 1.10 -4.21
C VAL A 22 1.78 2.05 -4.86
N ARG A 23 1.35 2.80 -5.87
CA ARG A 23 2.14 3.89 -6.45
C ARG A 23 1.94 5.18 -5.64
N TYR A 24 3.04 5.86 -5.37
CA TYR A 24 3.03 7.11 -4.62
C TYR A 24 3.89 8.17 -5.29
N TYR A 25 3.71 9.42 -4.86
CA TYR A 25 4.57 10.54 -5.19
C TYR A 25 4.98 11.16 -3.86
N PHE A 26 6.28 11.43 -3.69
CA PHE A 26 6.79 12.08 -2.51
C PHE A 26 6.44 13.56 -2.54
N ASN A 27 5.93 14.07 -1.42
CA ASN A 27 5.70 15.49 -1.20
C ASN A 27 6.18 15.78 0.23
N GLU A 28 7.13 16.71 0.37
CA GLU A 28 7.73 17.08 1.66
C GLU A 28 6.71 17.72 2.62
N ASP A 29 5.68 18.38 2.05
CA ASP A 29 4.58 18.99 2.81
C ASP A 29 3.44 18.00 3.11
N ALA A 30 3.60 16.71 2.75
CA ALA A 30 2.58 15.71 2.98
C ALA A 30 2.40 15.47 4.49
N LYS A 31 1.15 15.61 4.95
CA LYS A 31 0.75 15.31 6.34
C LYS A 31 0.57 13.82 6.61
N GLU A 32 0.61 12.99 5.58
CA GLU A 32 0.41 11.55 5.65
C GLU A 32 1.71 10.85 5.28
N THR A 33 2.18 9.96 6.14
CA THR A 33 3.35 9.14 5.88
C THR A 33 3.05 8.07 4.83
N MET A 34 4.11 7.57 4.20
CA MET A 34 4.02 6.47 3.25
C MET A 34 3.29 5.25 3.82
N GLN A 35 3.61 4.87 5.06
CA GLN A 35 3.00 3.73 5.73
C GLN A 35 1.51 3.95 6.02
N GLU A 36 1.12 5.15 6.44
CA GLU A 36 -0.30 5.49 6.67
C GLU A 36 -1.11 5.43 5.38
N LYS A 37 -0.57 6.00 4.30
CA LYS A 37 -1.18 5.97 2.97
C LYS A 37 -1.36 4.54 2.46
N ILE A 38 -0.37 3.69 2.66
CA ILE A 38 -0.41 2.25 2.35
C ILE A 38 -1.49 1.56 3.18
N ASN A 39 -1.51 1.78 4.50
CA ASN A 39 -2.50 1.18 5.38
C ASN A 39 -3.92 1.61 5.00
N ARG A 40 -4.14 2.89 4.65
CA ARG A 40 -5.43 3.39 4.17
C ARG A 40 -5.86 2.68 2.89
N MET A 41 -4.99 2.59 1.88
CA MET A 41 -5.33 1.94 0.60
C MET A 41 -5.60 0.44 0.78
N LEU A 42 -4.78 -0.26 1.56
CA LEU A 42 -4.98 -1.69 1.78
C LEU A 42 -6.21 -2.00 2.62
N VAL A 43 -6.53 -1.18 3.62
CA VAL A 43 -7.75 -1.35 4.44
C VAL A 43 -9.01 -1.19 3.59
N ILE A 44 -9.01 -0.28 2.62
CA ILE A 44 -10.13 -0.10 1.69
C ILE A 44 -10.32 -1.37 0.85
N GLU A 45 -9.24 -1.88 0.24
CA GLU A 45 -9.28 -3.09 -0.60
C GLU A 45 -9.67 -4.34 0.18
N VAL A 46 -9.13 -4.55 1.38
CA VAL A 46 -9.41 -5.74 2.20
C VAL A 46 -10.83 -5.74 2.76
N ASN A 47 -11.41 -4.55 3.02
CA ASN A 47 -12.77 -4.42 3.55
C ASN A 47 -13.84 -4.23 2.47
N GLN A 48 -13.47 -4.18 1.19
CA GLN A 48 -14.47 -4.22 0.12
C GLN A 48 -15.08 -5.63 0.08
N PRO A 49 -16.43 -5.76 0.19
CA PRO A 49 -17.07 -7.04 -0.03
C PRO A 49 -16.81 -7.49 -1.46
N GLU A 50 -16.42 -8.76 -1.64
CA GLU A 50 -16.32 -9.40 -2.96
C GLU A 50 -17.66 -9.21 -3.68
N ILE A 51 -17.67 -8.44 -4.78
CA ILE A 51 -18.84 -8.21 -5.64
C ILE A 51 -18.96 -9.31 -6.68
#